data_AF-A0A0F4GCY8-F1
#
_entry.id   AF-A0A0F4GCY8-F1
#
_cell.length_a   1.000
_cell.length_b   1.000
_cell.length_c   1.000
_cell.angle_alpha   90.00
_cell.angle_beta   90.00
_cell.angle_gamma   90.00
#
_symmetry.space_group_name_H-M   'P 1'
#
loop_
_entity.id
_entity.type
_entity.pdbx_description
1 polymer ?
#
loop_
_entity_poly.entity_id
_entity_poly.type
_entity_poly.pdbx_seq_one_letter_code
_entity_poly.pdbx_strand_id
1 'polypeptide(L)'
;MCRTLTTAGLDVEREERLRAQYPRTWRELEGERERERKGAERVQTLTVFVGNRHREVEAEGRVREDGASNRHEWTFFVKSSRDDIVEEVQILLHPTFRPNRIIRQRPPFEISRLGWGVFTLTAYIVLKAGYSWASSNAEDSPDGAAKGMLPLEWTLDFDGFGGKGSMGKFRLKVKHDREWEGEDQEGGRDAAEWARTVRGYPRDGRYAEEEEED
;
A
#
# COMPACT_ATOMS: atom_id res chain seq x y z
N MET A 1 40.69 1.89 -16.18
CA MET A 1 39.91 0.64 -16.21
C MET A 1 38.67 0.87 -17.06
N CYS A 2 38.62 0.31 -18.26
CA CYS A 2 37.52 0.51 -19.20
C CYS A 2 36.34 -0.42 -18.84
N ARG A 3 35.16 0.15 -18.56
CA ARG A 3 33.91 -0.60 -18.40
C ARG A 3 33.30 -0.80 -19.79
N THR A 4 33.50 -1.96 -20.40
CA THR A 4 32.78 -2.33 -21.63
C THR A 4 31.33 -2.64 -21.26
N LEU A 5 30.39 -1.86 -21.78
CA LEU A 5 28.96 -2.14 -21.70
C LEU A 5 28.65 -3.37 -22.56
N THR A 6 28.19 -4.45 -21.94
CA THR A 6 27.72 -5.64 -22.65
C THR A 6 26.28 -5.40 -23.08
N THR A 7 26.06 -5.20 -24.38
CA THR A 7 24.73 -5.21 -24.99
C THR A 7 24.34 -6.64 -25.30
N ALA A 8 23.33 -7.17 -24.61
CA ALA A 8 22.71 -8.45 -24.95
C ALA A 8 21.58 -8.20 -25.95
N GLY A 9 21.65 -8.85 -27.11
CA GLY A 9 20.60 -8.87 -28.12
C GLY A 9 20.11 -10.30 -28.34
N LEU A 10 18.86 -10.44 -28.80
CA LEU A 10 18.28 -11.73 -29.17
C LEU A 10 18.87 -12.18 -30.52
N ASP A 11 19.50 -13.37 -30.52
CA ASP A 11 20.05 -14.02 -31.71
C ASP A 11 18.98 -14.92 -32.33
N VAL A 12 18.31 -14.39 -33.36
CA VAL A 12 17.14 -15.00 -34.01
C VAL A 12 17.51 -16.32 -34.70
N GLU A 13 18.66 -16.37 -35.37
CA GLU A 13 19.09 -17.55 -36.13
C GLU A 13 19.42 -18.72 -35.19
N ARG A 14 20.06 -18.41 -34.06
CA ARG A 14 20.32 -19.39 -33.01
C ARG A 14 19.04 -19.91 -32.37
N GLU A 15 18.05 -19.05 -32.16
CA GLU A 15 16.75 -19.42 -31.60
C GLU A 15 15.99 -20.37 -32.55
N GLU A 16 15.95 -20.07 -33.84
CA GLU A 16 15.33 -20.94 -34.86
C GLU A 16 15.99 -22.32 -34.92
N ARG A 17 17.33 -22.36 -34.89
CA ARG A 17 18.08 -23.62 -34.87
C ARG A 17 17.78 -24.46 -33.62
N LEU A 18 17.70 -23.82 -32.45
CA LEU A 18 17.36 -24.49 -31.20
C LEU A 18 15.91 -25.01 -31.21
N ARG A 19 14.97 -24.24 -31.76
CA ARG A 19 13.56 -24.63 -31.91
C ARG A 19 13.39 -25.85 -32.82
N ALA A 20 14.14 -25.90 -33.92
CA ALA A 20 14.15 -27.05 -34.82
C ALA A 20 14.81 -28.29 -34.18
N GLN A 21 15.89 -28.10 -33.41
CA GLN A 21 16.64 -29.18 -32.78
C GLN A 21 15.91 -29.80 -31.57
N TYR A 22 15.15 -29.01 -30.81
CA TYR A 22 14.50 -29.44 -29.57
C TYR A 22 13.01 -29.07 -29.51
N PRO A 23 12.15 -29.62 -30.39
CA PRO A 23 10.75 -29.19 -30.52
C PRO A 23 9.87 -29.49 -29.28
N ARG A 24 10.21 -30.52 -28.48
CA ARG A 24 9.48 -30.83 -27.24
C ARG A 24 9.81 -29.85 -26.12
N THR A 25 11.10 -29.66 -25.84
CA THR A 25 11.60 -28.70 -24.85
C THR A 25 11.16 -27.28 -25.19
N TRP A 26 11.15 -26.92 -26.47
CA TRP A 26 10.67 -25.60 -26.91
C TRP A 26 9.17 -25.40 -26.67
N ARG A 27 8.35 -26.45 -26.87
CA ARG A 27 6.91 -26.40 -26.57
C ARG A 27 6.62 -26.29 -25.08
N GLU A 28 7.41 -26.98 -24.25
CA GLU A 28 7.35 -26.86 -22.79
C GLU A 28 7.72 -25.44 -22.34
N LEU A 29 8.81 -24.88 -22.87
CA LEU A 29 9.24 -23.50 -22.61
C LEU A 29 8.22 -22.46 -23.13
N GLU A 30 7.61 -22.66 -24.30
CA GLU A 30 6.53 -21.80 -24.78
C GLU A 30 5.31 -21.89 -23.86
N GLY A 31 4.96 -23.09 -23.38
CA GLY A 31 3.89 -23.26 -22.40
C GLY A 31 4.17 -22.59 -21.06
N GLU A 32 5.41 -22.66 -20.56
CA GLU A 32 5.85 -21.93 -19.37
C GLU A 32 5.81 -20.41 -19.57
N ARG A 33 6.37 -19.91 -20.67
CA ARG A 33 6.34 -18.48 -21.04
C ARG A 33 4.92 -17.97 -21.23
N GLU A 34 4.03 -18.77 -21.80
CA GLU A 34 2.62 -18.39 -21.97
C GLU A 34 1.89 -18.34 -20.62
N ARG A 35 2.16 -19.29 -19.71
CA ARG A 35 1.66 -19.25 -18.32
C ARG A 35 2.18 -18.03 -17.56
N GLU A 36 3.47 -17.70 -17.72
CA GLU A 36 4.07 -16.49 -17.15
C GLU A 36 3.45 -15.22 -17.73
N ARG A 37 3.24 -15.17 -19.06
CA ARG A 37 2.61 -14.04 -19.74
C ARG A 37 1.17 -13.84 -19.28
N LYS A 38 0.37 -14.89 -19.25
CA LYS A 38 -1.02 -14.85 -18.72
C LYS A 38 -1.04 -14.46 -17.24
N GLY A 39 -0.07 -14.95 -16.46
CA GLY A 39 0.12 -14.55 -15.07
C GLY A 39 0.46 -13.08 -14.91
N ALA A 40 1.32 -12.52 -15.78
CA ALA A 40 1.72 -11.11 -15.80
C ALA A 40 0.58 -10.20 -16.26
N GLU A 41 -0.27 -10.65 -17.18
CA GLU A 41 -1.45 -9.93 -17.65
C GLU A 41 -2.49 -9.73 -16.52
N ARG A 42 -2.54 -10.64 -15.55
CA ARG A 42 -3.38 -10.54 -14.35
C ARG A 42 -2.77 -9.70 -13.22
N VAL A 43 -1.55 -9.17 -13.40
CA VAL A 43 -0.88 -8.35 -12.38
C VAL A 43 -1.28 -6.88 -12.53
N GLN A 44 -2.04 -6.39 -11.57
CA GLN A 44 -2.44 -5.00 -11.45
C GLN A 44 -1.51 -4.26 -10.48
N THR A 45 -1.37 -2.94 -10.68
CA THR A 45 -0.56 -2.09 -9.78
C THR A 45 -1.48 -1.36 -8.82
N LEU A 46 -1.28 -1.59 -7.53
CA LEU A 46 -1.98 -0.89 -6.46
C LEU A 46 -1.05 0.17 -5.87
N THR A 47 -1.48 1.43 -5.83
CA THR A 47 -0.72 2.48 -5.16
C THR A 47 -1.26 2.64 -3.75
N VAL A 48 -0.42 2.39 -2.75
CA VAL A 48 -0.77 2.60 -1.35
C VAL A 48 0.09 3.72 -0.80
N PHE A 49 -0.54 4.64 -0.07
CA PHE A 49 0.13 5.66 0.71
C PHE A 49 0.01 5.30 2.18
N VAL A 50 1.14 5.27 2.86
CA VAL A 50 1.21 5.01 4.30
C VAL A 50 1.89 6.20 4.93
N GLY A 51 1.31 6.76 5.98
CA GLY A 51 1.84 7.96 6.60
C GLY A 51 1.23 8.28 7.94
N ASN A 52 1.72 9.35 8.55
CA ASN A 52 1.11 9.91 9.74
C ASN A 52 1.02 11.43 9.66
N ARG A 53 -0.04 11.96 10.29
CA ARG A 53 -0.17 13.37 10.65
C ARG A 53 0.27 13.54 12.10
N HIS A 54 0.79 14.70 12.43
CA HIS A 54 1.24 15.06 13.78
C HIS A 54 0.82 16.50 14.11
N ARG A 55 0.43 16.70 15.36
CA ARG A 55 0.19 18.01 15.97
C ARG A 55 0.63 17.95 17.43
N GLU A 56 1.31 18.99 17.89
CA GLU A 56 1.56 19.18 19.31
C GLU A 56 0.29 19.75 19.98
N VAL A 57 -0.14 19.10 21.05
CA VAL A 57 -1.27 19.51 21.88
C VAL A 57 -0.78 19.90 23.26
N GLU A 58 -1.40 20.92 23.85
CA GLU A 58 -1.08 21.31 25.21
C GLU A 58 -1.40 20.16 26.16
N ALA A 59 -0.44 19.78 27.00
CA ALA A 59 -0.65 18.79 28.03
C ALA A 59 -1.52 19.39 29.15
N GLU A 60 -2.84 19.45 28.95
CA GLU A 60 -3.78 19.82 29.99
C GLU A 60 -3.72 18.80 31.14
N GLY A 61 -2.86 19.06 32.12
CA GLY A 61 -2.82 18.40 33.42
C GLY A 61 -2.41 16.92 33.46
N ARG A 62 -1.99 16.32 32.33
CA ARG A 62 -1.60 14.89 32.26
C ARG A 62 -0.09 14.72 32.16
N VAL A 63 0.62 15.14 33.19
CA VAL A 63 2.03 14.78 33.39
C VAL A 63 2.04 13.38 33.99
N ARG A 64 2.67 12.42 33.31
CA ARG A 64 2.93 11.09 33.88
C ARG A 64 4.04 11.20 34.94
N GLU A 65 4.09 10.27 35.90
CA GLU A 65 5.12 10.23 36.96
C GLU A 65 6.57 10.18 36.42
N ASP A 66 6.75 9.74 35.16
CA ASP A 66 8.03 9.68 34.45
C ASP A 66 8.43 11.02 33.78
N GLY A 67 7.64 12.08 33.95
CA GLY A 67 7.88 13.40 33.35
C GLY A 67 7.53 13.51 31.86
N ALA A 68 7.15 12.40 31.21
CA ALA A 68 6.75 12.39 29.82
C ALA A 68 5.27 12.79 29.69
N SER A 69 5.02 14.01 29.22
CA SER A 69 3.66 14.46 28.90
C SER A 69 3.25 13.92 27.52
N ASN A 70 2.06 13.35 27.40
CA ASN A 70 1.48 12.95 26.10
C ASN A 70 1.06 14.18 25.29
N ARG A 71 2.03 14.87 24.69
CA ARG A 71 1.85 16.12 23.92
C ARG A 71 1.76 15.91 22.41
N HIS A 72 2.07 14.71 21.93
CA HIS A 72 2.05 14.43 20.50
C HIS A 72 0.74 13.75 20.14
N GLU A 73 -0.17 14.49 19.52
CA GLU A 73 -1.29 13.90 18.82
C GLU A 73 -0.83 13.46 17.43
N TRP A 74 -0.90 12.16 17.18
CA TRP A 74 -0.54 11.60 15.88
C TRP A 74 -1.72 10.84 15.30
N THR A 75 -1.86 10.94 13.98
CA THR A 75 -2.86 10.18 13.22
C THR A 75 -2.17 9.36 12.16
N PHE A 76 -2.11 8.04 12.35
CA PHE A 76 -1.63 7.13 11.33
C PHE A 76 -2.73 6.85 10.32
N PHE A 77 -2.39 6.79 9.03
CA PHE A 77 -3.34 6.52 7.97
C PHE A 77 -2.75 5.64 6.87
N VAL A 78 -3.61 4.83 6.27
CA VAL A 78 -3.35 4.09 5.04
C VAL A 78 -4.39 4.52 4.00
N LYS A 79 -3.93 4.90 2.80
CA LYS A 79 -4.79 5.23 1.66
C LYS A 79 -4.42 4.35 0.48
N SER A 80 -5.39 3.66 -0.09
CA SER A 80 -5.19 2.85 -1.29
C SER A 80 -5.78 3.58 -2.49
N SER A 81 -5.17 3.46 -3.68
CA SER A 81 -5.78 3.95 -4.93
C SER A 81 -7.03 3.17 -5.33
N ARG A 82 -7.26 2.02 -4.69
CA ARG A 82 -8.37 1.10 -4.91
C ARG A 82 -8.80 0.52 -3.58
N ASP A 83 -9.84 1.11 -3.01
CA ASP A 83 -10.45 0.62 -1.77
C ASP A 83 -11.41 -0.56 -2.06
N ASP A 84 -11.81 -0.76 -3.32
CA ASP A 84 -12.69 -1.84 -3.77
C ASP A 84 -12.07 -3.23 -3.60
N ILE A 85 -10.74 -3.34 -3.60
CA ILE A 85 -10.02 -4.62 -3.47
C ILE A 85 -9.44 -4.86 -2.07
N VAL A 86 -9.43 -3.83 -1.22
CA VAL A 86 -8.96 -3.93 0.17
C VAL A 86 -10.15 -4.38 1.03
N GLU A 87 -9.98 -5.46 1.77
CA GLU A 87 -11.01 -5.96 2.69
C GLU A 87 -10.90 -5.24 4.04
N GLU A 88 -9.69 -5.22 4.60
CA GLU A 88 -9.42 -4.55 5.86
C GLU A 88 -7.95 -4.18 6.02
N VAL A 89 -7.69 -3.22 6.90
CA VAL A 89 -6.36 -2.86 7.35
C VAL A 89 -6.27 -3.14 8.84
N GLN A 90 -5.33 -4.01 9.22
CA GLN A 90 -5.03 -4.29 10.62
C GLN A 90 -3.79 -3.53 11.03
N ILE A 91 -3.95 -2.60 11.97
CA ILE A 91 -2.89 -1.73 12.46
C ILE A 91 -2.39 -2.29 13.78
N LEU A 92 -1.14 -2.75 13.78
CA LEU A 92 -0.45 -3.24 14.95
C LEU A 92 0.43 -2.13 15.53
N LEU A 93 0.02 -1.65 16.69
CA LEU A 93 0.69 -0.66 17.51
C LEU A 93 1.69 -1.32 18.45
N HIS A 94 2.59 -0.49 19.01
CA HIS A 94 3.48 -0.90 20.08
C HIS A 94 2.68 -1.51 21.27
N PRO A 95 3.17 -2.57 21.96
CA PRO A 95 2.44 -3.26 23.02
C PRO A 95 2.01 -2.39 24.21
N THR A 96 2.58 -1.19 24.36
CA THR A 96 2.17 -0.21 25.37
C THR A 96 0.81 0.40 25.11
N PHE A 97 0.28 0.32 23.88
CA PHE A 97 -1.04 0.80 23.54
C PHE A 97 -2.11 -0.27 23.81
N ARG A 98 -3.28 0.16 24.30
CA ARG A 98 -4.43 -0.72 24.55
C ARG A 98 -5.67 -0.15 23.83
N PRO A 99 -6.30 -0.90 22.91
CA PRO A 99 -5.81 -2.14 22.30
C PRO A 99 -4.58 -1.87 21.41
N ASN A 100 -3.66 -2.84 21.34
CA ASN A 100 -2.46 -2.77 20.48
C ASN A 100 -2.75 -3.19 19.03
N ARG A 101 -3.81 -3.95 18.77
CA ARG A 101 -4.27 -4.31 17.43
C ARG A 101 -5.59 -3.61 17.15
N ILE A 102 -5.65 -2.87 16.06
CA ILE A 102 -6.86 -2.15 15.62
C ILE A 102 -7.18 -2.60 14.20
N ILE A 103 -8.42 -3.04 13.98
CA ILE A 103 -8.89 -3.48 12.67
C ILE A 103 -9.81 -2.39 12.09
N ARG A 104 -9.59 -2.05 10.82
CA ARG A 104 -10.40 -1.11 10.04
C ARG A 104 -10.87 -1.79 8.76
N GLN A 105 -12.16 -2.12 8.71
CA GLN A 105 -12.78 -2.83 7.58
C GLN A 105 -13.29 -1.89 6.48
N ARG A 106 -13.36 -0.59 6.73
CA ARG A 106 -13.85 0.41 5.77
C ARG A 106 -12.94 1.63 5.76
N PRO A 107 -12.75 2.28 4.59
CA PRO A 107 -12.07 3.55 4.53
C PRO A 107 -12.87 4.63 5.30
N PRO A 108 -12.21 5.65 5.87
CA PRO A 108 -10.76 5.85 5.90
C PRO A 108 -10.04 4.91 6.90
N PHE A 109 -8.93 4.29 6.46
CA PHE A 109 -8.13 3.40 7.29
C PHE A 109 -7.16 4.20 8.18
N GLU A 110 -7.69 4.88 9.19
CA GLU A 110 -6.91 5.74 10.07
C GLU A 110 -7.20 5.54 11.56
N ILE A 111 -6.22 5.94 12.36
CA ILE A 111 -6.27 5.95 13.82
C ILE A 111 -5.57 7.19 14.36
N SER A 112 -6.17 7.82 15.37
CA SER A 112 -5.58 8.96 16.09
C SER A 112 -5.34 8.59 17.54
N ARG A 113 -4.17 8.95 18.07
CA ARG A 113 -3.76 8.66 19.45
C ARG A 113 -2.82 9.74 19.96
N LEU A 114 -2.78 9.87 21.29
CA LEU A 114 -1.77 10.64 21.99
C LEU A 114 -0.57 9.75 22.32
N GLY A 115 0.63 10.26 22.09
CA GLY A 115 1.88 9.60 22.39
C GLY A 115 2.95 10.56 22.91
N TRP A 116 4.04 9.97 23.36
CA TRP A 116 5.20 10.68 23.92
C TRP A 116 6.42 10.63 22.98
N GLY A 117 6.33 9.92 21.84
CA GLY A 117 7.45 9.76 20.94
C GLY A 117 7.13 8.99 19.67
N VAL A 118 8.18 8.81 18.88
CA VAL A 118 8.20 8.08 17.61
C VAL A 118 8.37 6.59 17.85
N PHE A 119 7.62 5.77 17.13
CA PHE A 119 7.77 4.32 17.11
C PHE A 119 7.35 3.75 15.74
N THR A 120 7.77 2.52 15.47
CA THR A 120 7.37 1.77 14.27
C THR A 120 6.09 1.00 14.55
N LEU A 121 5.16 1.09 13.62
CA LEU A 121 3.91 0.32 13.60
C LEU A 121 3.84 -0.50 12.31
N THR A 122 3.08 -1.58 12.34
CA THR A 122 2.89 -2.47 11.19
C THR A 122 1.44 -2.41 10.75
N ALA A 123 1.20 -2.03 9.50
CA ALA A 123 -0.11 -2.09 8.87
C ALA A 123 -0.18 -3.32 7.96
N TYR A 124 -1.02 -4.28 8.34
CA TYR A 124 -1.35 -5.43 7.51
C TYR A 124 -2.51 -5.06 6.60
N ILE A 125 -2.28 -5.05 5.30
CA ILE A 125 -3.32 -4.80 4.30
C ILE A 125 -3.83 -6.14 3.82
N VAL A 126 -5.09 -6.43 4.12
CA VAL A 126 -5.79 -7.65 3.72
C VAL A 126 -6.61 -7.34 2.46
N LEU A 127 -6.42 -8.14 1.43
CA LEU A 127 -7.17 -8.04 0.18
C LEU A 127 -8.41 -8.92 0.23
N LYS A 128 -9.45 -8.53 -0.50
CA LYS A 128 -10.66 -9.35 -0.66
C LYS A 128 -10.34 -10.68 -1.33
N ALA A 129 -11.15 -11.69 -1.03
CA ALA A 129 -11.09 -12.99 -1.68
C ALA A 129 -11.01 -12.88 -3.21
N GLY A 130 -10.11 -13.64 -3.83
CA GLY A 130 -9.84 -13.60 -5.27
C GLY A 130 -8.67 -12.68 -5.65
N TYR A 131 -8.16 -11.86 -4.74
CA TYR A 131 -6.93 -11.10 -4.92
C TYR A 131 -5.78 -11.68 -4.10
N SER A 132 -4.56 -11.54 -4.59
CA SER A 132 -3.34 -11.92 -3.87
C SER A 132 -2.20 -10.96 -4.14
N TRP A 133 -1.34 -10.76 -3.16
CA TRP A 133 -0.15 -9.94 -3.33
C TRP A 133 0.92 -10.67 -4.14
N ALA A 134 1.50 -9.98 -5.13
CA ALA A 134 2.67 -10.47 -5.86
C ALA A 134 4.00 -10.11 -5.16
N SER A 135 3.95 -9.86 -3.85
CA SER A 135 5.13 -9.58 -3.02
C SER A 135 5.70 -10.89 -2.44
N SER A 136 7.00 -10.88 -2.14
CA SER A 136 7.66 -11.95 -1.36
C SER A 136 7.29 -11.90 0.11
N ASN A 137 7.03 -10.70 0.63
CA ASN A 137 6.72 -10.47 2.05
C ASN A 137 5.22 -10.65 2.34
N ALA A 138 4.44 -11.11 1.35
CA ALA A 138 3.03 -11.37 1.54
C ALA A 138 2.83 -12.64 2.36
N GLU A 139 1.89 -12.58 3.29
CA GLU A 139 1.49 -13.64 4.19
C GLU A 139 0.08 -14.11 3.85
N ASP A 140 -0.27 -15.30 4.32
CA ASP A 140 -1.62 -15.82 4.18
C ASP A 140 -2.55 -15.00 5.07
N SER A 141 -3.72 -14.64 4.55
CA SER A 141 -4.70 -13.87 5.31
C SER A 141 -5.39 -14.74 6.37
N PRO A 142 -6.01 -14.15 7.40
CA PRO A 142 -6.65 -14.89 8.49
C PRO A 142 -7.77 -15.86 8.06
N ASP A 143 -8.36 -15.63 6.89
CA ASP A 143 -9.37 -16.48 6.24
C ASP A 143 -8.76 -17.63 5.43
N GLY A 144 -7.42 -17.72 5.35
CA GLY A 144 -6.68 -18.78 4.67
C GLY A 144 -6.36 -18.49 3.21
N ALA A 145 -6.59 -17.27 2.70
CA ALA A 145 -6.22 -16.95 1.33
C ALA A 145 -4.70 -16.77 1.19
N ALA A 146 -4.11 -17.53 0.26
CA ALA A 146 -2.66 -17.52 0.05
C ALA A 146 -2.17 -16.14 -0.39
N LYS A 147 -1.18 -15.59 0.32
CA LYS A 147 -0.68 -14.21 0.06
C LYS A 147 -1.79 -13.14 0.05
N GLY A 148 -2.86 -13.33 0.81
CA GLY A 148 -3.97 -12.36 0.93
C GLY A 148 -3.61 -11.12 1.77
N MET A 149 -2.53 -11.17 2.54
CA MET A 149 -2.13 -10.12 3.47
C MET A 149 -0.71 -9.61 3.19
N LEU A 150 -0.49 -8.30 3.32
CA LEU A 150 0.84 -7.70 3.20
C LEU A 150 1.15 -6.79 4.39
N PRO A 151 2.19 -7.10 5.19
CA PRO A 151 2.70 -6.18 6.21
C PRO A 151 3.46 -5.02 5.56
N LEU A 152 3.10 -3.81 5.94
CA LEU A 152 3.84 -2.58 5.67
C LEU A 152 4.24 -1.94 6.99
N GLU A 153 5.54 -1.76 7.19
CA GLU A 153 6.07 -1.06 8.35
C GLU A 153 6.14 0.44 8.10
N TRP A 154 5.76 1.22 9.10
CA TRP A 154 5.86 2.67 9.07
C TRP A 154 6.38 3.17 10.41
N THR A 155 7.48 3.93 10.38
CA THR A 155 7.96 4.67 11.53
C THR A 155 7.29 6.02 11.56
N LEU A 156 6.60 6.34 12.66
CA LEU A 156 6.02 7.66 12.84
C LEU A 156 7.12 8.71 12.70
N ASP A 157 6.82 9.76 11.97
CA ASP A 157 7.72 10.89 11.80
C ASP A 157 6.96 12.12 12.25
N PHE A 158 7.51 12.89 13.18
CA PHE A 158 6.89 14.13 13.67
C PHE A 158 7.53 15.37 13.06
N ASP A 159 8.75 15.27 12.54
CA ASP A 159 9.51 16.39 12.00
C ASP A 159 9.20 16.63 10.52
N GLY A 160 8.75 15.60 9.82
CA GLY A 160 8.29 15.65 8.44
C GLY A 160 7.32 16.82 8.17
N PHE A 161 7.45 17.41 6.98
CA PHE A 161 6.60 18.51 6.50
C PHE A 161 6.42 19.67 7.49
N GLY A 162 7.51 20.05 8.18
CA GLY A 162 7.51 21.19 9.10
C GLY A 162 6.77 20.89 10.40
N GLY A 163 6.96 19.68 10.95
CA GLY A 163 6.33 19.30 12.22
C GLY A 163 4.95 18.66 12.09
N LYS A 164 4.47 18.38 10.87
CA LYS A 164 3.11 17.88 10.60
C LYS A 164 3.05 16.37 10.32
N GLY A 165 4.21 15.72 10.27
CA GLY A 165 4.40 14.32 9.97
C GLY A 165 4.70 14.03 8.51
N SER A 166 4.81 12.75 8.12
CA SER A 166 5.22 12.38 6.76
C SER A 166 4.45 11.19 6.18
N MET A 167 4.70 10.90 4.90
CA MET A 167 3.99 9.86 4.14
C MET A 167 4.90 9.27 3.06
N GLY A 168 4.82 7.95 2.88
CA GLY A 168 5.48 7.20 1.82
C GLY A 168 4.48 6.67 0.78
N LYS A 169 4.95 6.52 -0.47
CA LYS A 169 4.19 5.94 -1.58
C LYS A 169 4.74 4.56 -1.94
N PHE A 170 3.90 3.55 -1.87
CA PHE A 170 4.19 2.16 -2.20
C PHE A 170 3.46 1.77 -3.49
N ARG A 171 4.21 1.38 -4.53
CA ARG A 171 3.64 0.82 -5.76
C ARG A 171 3.70 -0.70 -5.68
N LEU A 172 2.60 -1.29 -5.23
CA LEU A 172 2.49 -2.70 -4.96
C LEU A 172 1.87 -3.42 -6.17
N LYS A 173 2.14 -4.73 -6.26
CA LYS A 173 1.63 -5.59 -7.33
C LYS A 173 0.63 -6.57 -6.75
N VAL A 174 -0.55 -6.64 -7.36
CA VAL A 174 -1.66 -7.49 -6.94
C VAL A 174 -2.05 -8.37 -8.12
N LYS A 175 -2.30 -9.65 -7.88
CA LYS A 175 -2.85 -10.61 -8.84
C LYS A 175 -4.32 -10.81 -8.55
N HIS A 176 -5.10 -11.07 -9.59
CA HIS A 176 -6.48 -11.51 -9.48
C HIS A 176 -6.61 -12.94 -10.02
N ASP A 177 -7.29 -13.79 -9.27
CA ASP A 177 -7.38 -15.23 -9.55
C ASP A 177 -8.51 -15.57 -10.54
N ARG A 178 -9.59 -14.77 -10.58
CA ARG A 178 -10.75 -15.04 -11.44
C ARG A 178 -10.70 -14.37 -12.82
N GLU A 179 -11.06 -15.13 -13.84
CA GLU A 179 -11.91 -14.63 -14.94
C GLU A 179 -13.28 -14.33 -14.34
N TRP A 180 -13.62 -13.07 -14.10
CA TRP A 180 -14.95 -12.69 -13.59
C TRP A 180 -15.57 -11.67 -14.55
N GLU A 181 -16.63 -12.10 -15.24
CA GLU A 181 -17.63 -11.23 -15.87
C GLU A 181 -18.51 -10.66 -14.75
N GLY A 182 -18.32 -9.39 -14.41
CA GLY A 182 -19.06 -8.76 -13.32
C GLY A 182 -18.99 -7.24 -13.43
N GLU A 183 -19.93 -6.73 -14.21
CA GLU A 183 -20.31 -5.34 -14.48
C GLU A 183 -19.66 -4.26 -13.60
N ASP A 184 -18.73 -3.53 -14.21
CA ASP A 184 -18.16 -2.29 -13.72
C ASP A 184 -19.21 -1.17 -13.78
N GLN A 185 -20.01 -1.01 -12.73
CA GLN A 185 -20.87 0.16 -12.56
C GLN A 185 -20.47 1.01 -11.34
N GLU A 186 -19.19 1.14 -11.02
CA GLU A 186 -18.79 2.15 -10.03
C GLU A 186 -17.40 2.77 -10.17
N GLY A 187 -16.57 2.35 -11.13
CA GLY A 187 -15.23 2.94 -11.33
C GLY A 187 -15.22 4.39 -11.86
N GLY A 188 -16.35 4.90 -12.36
CA GLY A 188 -16.49 6.26 -12.89
C GLY A 188 -16.77 7.34 -11.82
N ARG A 189 -17.34 6.95 -10.68
CA ARG A 189 -17.70 7.89 -9.60
C ARG A 189 -16.48 8.24 -8.75
N ASP A 190 -15.60 7.27 -8.56
CA ASP A 190 -14.41 7.39 -7.71
C ASP A 190 -13.36 8.34 -8.30
N ALA A 191 -13.07 8.29 -9.60
CA ALA A 191 -12.06 9.19 -10.20
C ALA A 191 -12.41 10.68 -10.05
N ALA A 192 -13.71 11.02 -10.04
CA ALA A 192 -14.19 12.40 -9.88
C ALA A 192 -14.14 12.87 -8.41
N GLU A 193 -14.43 11.99 -7.44
CA GLU A 193 -14.21 12.26 -6.02
C GLU A 193 -12.72 12.36 -5.68
N TRP A 194 -11.89 11.45 -6.22
CA TRP A 194 -10.44 11.48 -6.05
C TRP A 194 -9.81 12.74 -6.65
N ALA A 195 -10.29 13.21 -7.80
CA ALA A 195 -9.85 14.48 -8.37
C ALA A 195 -10.25 15.67 -7.48
N ARG A 196 -11.38 15.63 -6.76
CA ARG A 196 -11.76 16.65 -5.77
C ARG A 196 -10.92 16.57 -4.50
N THR A 197 -10.71 15.38 -3.93
CA THR A 197 -9.86 15.17 -2.75
C THR A 197 -8.42 15.57 -3.03
N VAL A 198 -7.89 15.31 -4.24
CA VAL A 198 -6.55 15.74 -4.65
C VAL A 198 -6.51 17.24 -5.01
N ARG A 199 -7.58 17.82 -5.59
CA ARG A 199 -7.67 19.28 -5.83
C ARG A 199 -7.82 20.10 -4.54
N GLY A 200 -8.33 19.51 -3.47
CA GLY A 200 -8.35 20.11 -2.13
C GLY A 200 -6.99 20.17 -1.44
N TYR A 201 -5.93 19.63 -2.06
CA TYR A 201 -4.54 19.87 -1.65
C TYR A 201 -3.94 20.95 -2.56
N PRO A 202 -4.06 22.25 -2.19
CA PRO A 202 -3.33 23.28 -2.90
C PRO A 202 -1.84 22.98 -2.77
N ARG A 203 -1.15 23.11 -3.91
CA ARG A 203 0.29 22.91 -4.10
C ARG A 203 1.18 23.76 -3.17
N ASP A 204 0.57 24.68 -2.41
CA ASP A 204 1.20 25.64 -1.49
C ASP A 204 0.69 25.60 -0.03
N GLY A 205 -0.06 24.57 0.39
CA GLY A 205 -0.26 24.30 1.83
C GLY A 205 -1.00 25.36 2.66
N ARG A 206 -1.80 26.25 2.04
CA ARG A 206 -2.83 27.02 2.75
C ARG A 206 -4.17 26.29 2.68
N TYR A 207 -4.78 26.02 3.84
CA TYR A 207 -6.18 25.58 3.88
C TYR A 207 -7.05 26.74 3.39
N ALA A 208 -7.88 26.50 2.38
CA ALA A 208 -9.08 27.31 2.23
C ALA A 208 -10.01 26.80 3.34
N GLU A 209 -10.33 27.66 4.30
CA GLU A 209 -11.45 27.44 5.21
C GLU A 209 -12.68 27.22 4.31
N GLU A 210 -13.34 26.07 4.47
CA GLU A 210 -14.68 25.89 3.94
C GLU A 210 -15.54 26.92 4.69
N GLU A 211 -15.84 28.05 4.05
CA GLU A 211 -16.92 28.91 4.48
C GLU A 211 -18.20 28.08 4.40
N GLU A 212 -18.73 27.67 5.56
CA GLU A 212 -20.12 27.25 5.69
C GLU A 212 -20.97 28.45 5.26
N GLU A 213 -21.54 28.40 4.04
CA GLU A 213 -22.63 29.29 3.65
C GLU A 213 -23.89 28.86 4.40
N ASP A 214 -24.33 29.72 5.33
CA ASP A 214 -25.64 29.71 6.02
C ASP A 214 -26.85 29.73 5.08
#